data_AF-A0A2V9C1Z4-F1
#
_entry.id   AF-A0A2V9C1Z4-F1
#
_cell.length_a   1.000
_cell.length_b   1.000
_cell.length_c   1.000
_cell.angle_alpha   90.00
_cell.angle_beta   90.00
_cell.angle_gamma   90.00
#
_symmetry.space_group_name_H-M   'P 1'
#
loop_
_entity.id
_entity.type
_entity.pdbx_description
1 polymer ?
#
loop_
_entity_poly.entity_id
_entity_poly.type
_entity_poly.pdbx_seq_one_letter_code
_entity_poly.pdbx_strand_id
1 'polypeptide(L)'
;MGLVCPACRSSKFRRSRRRSVADYLLSIGGVLPWRCESCEARFRGPRTPFRDMLYAHCGICGNLELQRIAAEHVPGQASVIGRLLGLPAFRCVPCRNKFFSVRPLRREGEKEAAAWNR
;
A
#
# COMPACT_ATOMS: atom_id res chain seq x y z
N MET A 1 2.21 -8.66 -14.25
CA MET A 1 3.21 -9.48 -13.54
C MET A 1 3.29 -9.00 -12.10
N GLY A 2 2.95 -9.89 -11.17
CA GLY A 2 3.08 -9.64 -9.74
C GLY A 2 4.48 -9.98 -9.24
N LEU A 3 4.79 -9.57 -8.02
CA LEU A 3 5.99 -9.99 -7.33
C LEU A 3 5.90 -11.49 -7.01
N VAL A 4 6.97 -12.25 -7.25
CA VAL A 4 7.08 -13.68 -6.91
C VAL A 4 8.38 -13.93 -6.19
N CYS A 5 8.38 -14.85 -5.22
CA CYS A 5 9.61 -15.21 -4.51
C CYS A 5 10.61 -15.89 -5.48
N PRO A 6 11.87 -15.43 -5.57
CA PRO A 6 12.85 -16.05 -6.46
C PRO A 6 13.27 -17.46 -6.01
N ALA A 7 13.16 -17.76 -4.71
CA ALA A 7 13.60 -19.05 -4.15
C ALA A 7 12.55 -20.16 -4.32
N CYS A 8 11.29 -19.88 -3.95
CA CYS A 8 10.22 -20.89 -3.94
C CYS A 8 9.07 -20.61 -4.90
N ARG A 9 9.12 -19.51 -5.67
CA ARG A 9 8.06 -19.05 -6.59
C ARG A 9 6.70 -18.81 -5.94
N SER A 10 6.63 -18.83 -4.61
CA SER A 10 5.40 -18.52 -3.87
C SER A 10 5.00 -17.06 -4.10
N SER A 11 3.70 -16.85 -4.25
CA SER A 11 3.04 -15.54 -4.25
C SER A 11 2.71 -15.05 -2.83
N LYS A 12 3.00 -15.87 -1.79
CA LYS A 12 2.83 -15.49 -0.39
C LYS A 12 4.12 -14.86 0.13
N PHE A 13 4.09 -13.54 0.30
CA PHE A 13 5.19 -12.78 0.86
C PHE A 13 4.66 -11.64 1.72
N ARG A 14 5.42 -11.33 2.77
CA ARG A 14 5.18 -10.23 3.69
C ARG A 14 6.29 -9.22 3.62
N ARG A 15 5.96 -7.97 3.97
CA ARG A 15 6.97 -6.92 4.03
C ARG A 15 7.93 -7.15 5.20
N SER A 16 9.23 -7.02 4.96
CA SER A 16 10.24 -7.01 6.02
C SER A 16 10.48 -5.59 6.57
N ARG A 17 10.84 -5.48 7.84
CA ARG A 17 11.24 -4.20 8.47
C ARG A 17 12.49 -3.66 7.76
N ARG A 18 12.49 -2.36 7.45
CA ARG A 18 13.68 -1.65 6.94
C ARG A 18 14.69 -1.60 8.08
N ARG A 19 15.91 -2.08 7.86
CA ARG A 19 16.98 -2.08 8.88
C ARG A 19 18.20 -1.28 8.46
N SER A 20 18.42 -1.10 7.16
CA SER A 20 19.64 -0.50 6.62
C SER A 20 19.35 0.85 5.93
N VAL A 21 20.34 1.75 5.90
CA VAL A 21 20.26 3.00 5.13
C VAL A 21 19.99 2.72 3.64
N ALA A 22 20.58 1.64 3.11
CA ALA A 22 20.27 1.15 1.76
C ALA A 22 18.77 0.81 1.57
N ASP A 23 18.08 0.29 2.58
CA ASP A 23 16.62 0.04 2.50
C ASP A 23 15.82 1.35 2.44
N TYR A 24 16.34 2.42 3.04
CA TYR A 24 15.72 3.75 2.96
C TYR A 24 15.92 4.39 1.59
N LEU A 25 17.14 4.36 1.05
CA LEU A 25 17.43 4.87 -0.30
C LEU A 25 16.62 4.12 -1.36
N LEU A 26 16.61 2.79 -1.31
CA LEU A 26 15.82 1.97 -2.24
C LEU A 26 14.31 2.20 -2.09
N SER A 27 13.85 2.50 -0.87
CA SER A 27 12.45 2.87 -0.64
C SER A 27 12.05 4.17 -1.34
N ILE A 28 12.97 5.11 -1.54
CA ILE A 28 12.69 6.32 -2.32
C ILE A 28 12.42 5.90 -3.78
N GLY A 29 13.23 5.00 -4.32
CA GLY A 29 13.04 4.40 -5.65
C GLY A 29 11.92 3.36 -5.75
N GLY A 30 11.05 3.22 -4.73
CA GLY A 30 9.93 2.28 -4.77
C GLY A 30 10.31 0.81 -4.64
N VAL A 31 11.56 0.48 -4.27
CA VAL A 31 12.03 -0.89 -4.02
C VAL A 31 12.05 -1.14 -2.52
N LEU A 32 11.39 -2.22 -2.08
CA LEU A 32 11.27 -2.57 -0.67
C LEU A 32 11.80 -3.98 -0.40
N PRO A 33 12.28 -4.25 0.83
CA PRO A 33 12.60 -5.60 1.25
C PRO A 33 11.33 -6.40 1.57
N TRP A 34 11.19 -7.54 0.91
CA TRP A 34 10.14 -8.53 1.08
C TRP A 34 10.71 -9.79 1.71
N ARG A 35 9.88 -10.52 2.46
CA ARG A 35 10.19 -11.83 3.03
C ARG A 35 9.11 -12.79 2.57
N CYS A 36 9.49 -13.89 1.93
CA CYS A 36 8.53 -14.92 1.60
C CYS A 36 7.97 -15.57 2.87
N GLU A 37 6.68 -15.88 2.92
CA GLU A 37 6.10 -16.61 4.06
C GLU A 37 6.32 -18.11 3.95
N SER A 38 6.51 -18.63 2.74
CA SER A 38 6.71 -20.07 2.50
C SER A 38 8.14 -20.54 2.78
N CYS A 39 9.14 -19.77 2.37
CA CYS A 39 10.55 -20.16 2.52
C CYS A 39 11.37 -19.18 3.39
N GLU A 40 10.74 -18.15 3.94
CA GLU A 40 11.38 -17.11 4.76
C GLU A 40 12.52 -16.32 4.12
N ALA A 41 12.83 -16.57 2.84
CA ALA A 41 13.87 -15.87 2.11
C ALA A 41 13.54 -14.37 1.98
N ARG A 42 14.55 -13.54 2.23
CA ARG A 42 14.47 -12.08 2.07
C ARG A 42 14.95 -11.69 0.67
N PHE A 43 14.13 -10.95 -0.05
CA PHE A 43 14.45 -10.44 -1.38
C PHE A 43 13.99 -8.99 -1.53
N ARG A 44 14.43 -8.30 -2.59
CA ARG A 44 14.06 -6.92 -2.88
C ARG A 44 13.14 -6.90 -4.10
N GLY A 45 12.12 -6.05 -4.06
CA GLY A 45 11.15 -5.97 -5.15
C GLY A 45 10.34 -4.67 -5.11
N PRO A 46 9.63 -4.36 -6.20
CA PRO A 46 8.78 -3.17 -6.27
C PRO A 46 7.73 -3.15 -5.14
N ARG A 47 7.43 -1.94 -4.66
CA ARG A 47 6.44 -1.67 -3.61
C ARG A 47 5.03 -2.06 -4.04
N THR A 48 4.69 -1.75 -5.28
CA THR A 48 3.35 -1.93 -5.84
C THR A 48 3.52 -2.42 -7.28
N PRO A 49 2.69 -3.36 -7.77
CA PRO A 49 2.67 -3.69 -9.19
C PRO A 49 2.46 -2.43 -10.03
N PHE A 50 3.07 -2.36 -11.20
CA PHE A 50 3.02 -1.16 -12.05
C PHE A 50 1.56 -0.76 -12.40
N ARG A 51 0.69 -1.75 -12.61
CA ARG A 51 -0.75 -1.54 -12.87
C ARG A 51 -1.48 -0.86 -11.72
N ASP A 52 -1.03 -1.12 -10.50
CA ASP A 52 -1.65 -0.63 -9.28
C ASP A 52 -1.11 0.75 -8.86
N MET A 53 -0.11 1.29 -9.57
CA MET A 53 0.40 2.65 -9.35
C MET A 53 -0.64 3.74 -9.68
N LEU A 54 -1.56 3.46 -10.60
CA LEU A 54 -2.65 4.37 -10.99
C LEU A 54 -3.73 4.50 -9.90
N TYR A 55 -3.79 3.53 -8.98
CA TYR A 55 -4.73 3.53 -7.86
C TYR A 55 -4.09 4.09 -6.58
N ALA A 56 -4.96 4.51 -5.66
CA ALA A 56 -4.55 4.86 -4.31
C ALA A 56 -3.93 3.63 -3.65
N HIS A 57 -2.68 3.77 -3.21
CA HIS A 57 -1.97 2.75 -2.46
C HIS A 57 -1.19 3.43 -1.33
N CYS A 58 -0.87 2.65 -0.31
CA CYS A 58 -0.09 3.19 0.79
C CYS A 58 1.34 3.53 0.32
N GLY A 59 1.75 4.80 0.44
CA GLY A 59 3.14 5.20 0.16
C GLY A 59 4.18 4.54 1.07
N ILE A 60 3.75 3.99 2.22
CA ILE A 60 4.64 3.29 3.15
C ILE A 60 4.79 1.82 2.75
N CYS A 61 3.69 1.06 2.64
CA CYS A 61 3.72 -0.40 2.45
C CYS A 61 3.32 -0.89 1.06
N GLY A 62 2.79 -0.04 0.19
CA GLY A 62 2.30 -0.42 -1.13
C GLY A 62 0.95 -1.13 -1.14
N ASN A 63 0.33 -1.36 0.02
CA ASN A 63 -0.94 -2.07 0.06
C ASN A 63 -2.07 -1.25 -0.58
N LEU A 64 -2.98 -1.97 -1.23
CA LEU A 64 -4.17 -1.44 -1.89
C LEU A 64 -5.41 -1.51 -0.99
N GLU A 65 -5.39 -2.33 0.05
CA GLU A 65 -6.47 -2.37 1.06
C GLU A 65 -6.40 -1.10 1.92
N LEU A 66 -7.07 -0.08 1.43
CA LEU A 66 -7.20 1.22 2.08
C LEU A 66 -8.65 1.42 2.52
N GLN A 67 -8.82 1.78 3.78
CA GLN A 67 -10.08 2.20 4.34
C GLN A 67 -10.24 3.72 4.16
N ARG A 68 -11.35 4.17 3.58
CA ARG A 68 -11.66 5.60 3.51
C ARG A 68 -12.00 6.11 4.91
N ILE A 69 -11.41 7.23 5.30
CA ILE A 69 -11.65 7.88 6.60
C ILE A 69 -12.07 9.33 6.39
N ALA A 70 -12.68 9.95 7.41
CA ALA A 70 -12.94 11.37 7.38
C ALA A 70 -11.62 12.16 7.35
N ALA A 71 -11.59 13.25 6.58
CA ALA A 71 -10.39 14.08 6.40
C ALA A 71 -9.88 14.70 7.72
N GLU A 72 -10.76 14.82 8.72
CA GLU A 72 -10.42 15.28 10.06
C GLU A 72 -9.47 14.33 10.81
N HIS A 73 -9.51 13.04 10.48
CA HIS A 73 -8.77 12.00 11.19
C HIS A 73 -7.32 11.84 10.71
N VAL A 74 -6.89 12.58 9.69
CA VAL A 74 -5.50 12.59 9.20
C VAL A 74 -4.69 13.61 9.99
N PRO A 75 -3.63 13.19 10.72
CA PRO A 75 -2.79 14.10 11.49
C PRO A 75 -1.80 14.88 10.59
N GLY A 76 -1.40 16.08 11.04
CA GLY A 76 -0.31 16.87 10.46
C GLY A 76 -0.75 18.03 9.54
N GLN A 77 0.19 18.88 9.14
CA GLN A 77 -0.07 20.09 8.33
C GLN A 77 -0.69 19.79 6.96
N ALA A 78 -0.39 18.62 6.39
CA ALA A 78 -1.00 18.13 5.15
C ALA A 78 -2.53 17.93 5.27
N SER A 79 -3.07 17.89 6.50
CA SER A 79 -4.52 17.81 6.74
C SER A 79 -5.25 19.09 6.37
N VAL A 80 -4.67 20.26 6.57
CA VAL A 80 -5.32 21.54 6.23
C VAL A 80 -5.43 21.68 4.72
N ILE A 81 -4.31 21.46 4.01
CA ILE A 81 -4.24 21.54 2.55
C ILE A 81 -5.13 20.44 1.92
N GLY A 82 -5.05 19.21 2.42
CA GLY A 82 -5.86 18.10 1.92
C GLY A 82 -7.36 18.34 2.10
N ARG A 83 -7.77 18.93 3.23
CA ARG A 83 -9.17 19.33 3.49
C ARG A 83 -9.62 20.45 2.58
N LEU A 84 -8.79 21.49 2.42
CA LEU A 84 -9.11 22.63 1.55
C LEU A 84 -9.31 22.18 0.10
N LEU A 85 -8.52 21.22 -0.37
CA LEU A 85 -8.62 20.64 -1.71
C LEU A 85 -9.68 19.54 -1.84
N GLY A 86 -10.43 19.21 -0.78
CA GLY A 86 -11.45 18.17 -0.81
C GLY A 86 -10.89 16.77 -1.10
N LEU A 87 -9.62 16.51 -0.82
CA LEU A 87 -8.97 15.25 -1.15
C LEU A 87 -9.51 14.12 -0.26
N PRO A 88 -9.77 12.93 -0.83
CA PRO A 88 -10.18 11.79 -0.04
C PRO A 88 -9.02 11.34 0.86
N ALA A 89 -9.36 11.10 2.13
CA ALA A 89 -8.45 10.58 3.13
C ALA A 89 -8.55 9.07 3.24
N PHE A 90 -7.40 8.42 3.37
CA PHE A 90 -7.27 6.96 3.41
C PHE A 90 -6.44 6.52 4.61
N ARG A 91 -6.78 5.34 5.11
CA ARG A 91 -6.07 4.60 6.14
C ARG A 91 -5.70 3.23 5.60
N CYS A 92 -4.41 2.93 5.59
CA CYS A 92 -3.90 1.59 5.28
C CYS A 92 -4.31 0.59 6.38
N VAL A 93 -4.94 -0.53 6.04
CA VAL A 93 -5.35 -1.57 7.02
C VAL A 93 -4.14 -2.20 7.73
N PRO A 94 -3.11 -2.74 7.04
CA PRO A 94 -2.02 -3.44 7.72
C PRO A 94 -1.06 -2.52 8.46
N CYS A 95 -0.80 -1.34 7.90
CA CYS A 95 0.22 -0.42 8.39
C CYS A 95 -0.33 0.76 9.17
N ARG A 96 -1.66 0.94 9.21
CA ARG A 96 -2.40 2.02 9.90
C ARG A 96 -1.98 3.45 9.51
N ASN A 97 -1.18 3.59 8.45
CA ASN A 97 -0.75 4.89 7.95
C ASN A 97 -1.95 5.65 7.36
N LYS A 98 -2.11 6.91 7.76
CA LYS A 98 -3.17 7.80 7.29
C LYS A 98 -2.58 8.83 6.33
N PHE A 99 -3.22 9.04 5.18
CA PHE A 99 -2.72 9.94 4.15
C PHE A 99 -3.84 10.39 3.21
N PHE A 100 -3.62 11.48 2.50
CA PHE A 100 -4.50 11.92 1.40
C PHE A 100 -4.00 11.37 0.07
N SER A 101 -4.91 11.07 -0.84
CA SER A 101 -4.55 10.71 -2.22
C SER A 101 -5.56 11.29 -3.20
N VAL A 102 -5.08 11.77 -4.34
CA VAL A 102 -5.93 12.17 -5.48
C VAL A 102 -6.38 10.96 -6.31
N ARG A 103 -5.75 9.80 -6.11
CA ARG A 103 -5.98 8.62 -6.95
C ARG A 103 -7.26 7.89 -6.53
N PRO A 104 -7.96 7.24 -7.48
CA PRO A 104 -9.13 6.44 -7.16
C PRO A 104 -8.74 5.23 -6.31
N LEU A 105 -9.62 4.88 -5.37
CA LEU A 105 -9.49 3.63 -4.62
C LEU A 105 -9.80 2.46 -5.57
N ARG A 106 -8.99 1.41 -5.52
CA ARG A 106 -9.33 0.14 -6.16
C ARG A 106 -10.49 -0.47 -5.37
N ARG A 107 -11.72 -0.39 -5.88
CA ARG A 107 -12.92 -0.93 -5.24
C ARG A 107 -12.84 -2.47 -5.21
N GLU A 108 -12.38 -3.03 -4.09
CA GLU A 108 -12.71 -4.43 -3.75
C GLU A 108 -14.15 -4.54 -3.22
N GLY A 109 -14.66 -3.46 -2.60
CA GLY A 109 -16.03 -3.38 -2.06
C GLY A 109 -17.16 -3.39 -3.11
N GLU A 110 -16.86 -3.25 -4.40
CA GLU A 110 -17.89 -3.48 -5.45
C GLU A 110 -18.27 -4.95 -5.57
N LYS A 111 -17.35 -5.88 -5.23
CA LYS A 111 -17.65 -7.31 -5.26
C LYS A 111 -18.55 -7.74 -4.10
N GLU A 112 -18.37 -7.17 -2.91
CA GLU A 112 -19.22 -7.50 -1.74
C GLU A 112 -20.60 -6.84 -1.84
N ALA A 113 -20.69 -5.59 -2.31
CA ALA A 113 -21.98 -4.92 -2.53
C ALA A 113 -22.80 -5.55 -3.68
N ALA A 114 -22.13 -6.10 -4.71
CA ALA A 114 -22.80 -6.85 -5.79
C ALA A 114 -23.11 -8.31 -5.42
N ALA A 115 -22.44 -8.88 -4.40
CA ALA A 115 -22.69 -10.23 -3.90
C ALA A 115 -23.84 -10.28 -2.87
N TRP A 116 -24.10 -9.19 -2.15
CA TRP A 116 -25.22 -9.09 -1.20
C TRP A 116 -26.57 -8.77 -1.85
N ASN A 117 -26.57 -8.12 -3.02
CA ASN A 117 -27.79 -7.78 -3.78
C ASN A 117 -28.26 -8.91 -4.72
N ARG A 118 -27.96 -10.17 -4.41
CA ARG A 118 -28.41 -11.34 -5.18
C ARG A 118 -28.98 -12.41 -4.27
#